data_AF-A0A6V7H8V1-F1
#
_entry.id   AF-A0A6V7H8V1-F1
#
_cell.length_a   1.000
_cell.length_b   1.000
_cell.length_c   1.000
_cell.angle_alpha   90.00
_cell.angle_beta   90.00
_cell.angle_gamma   90.00
#
_symmetry.space_group_name_H-M   'P 1'
#
loop_
_entity.id
_entity.type
_entity.pdbx_description
1 polymer ?
#
loop_
_entity_poly.entity_id
_entity_poly.type
_entity_poly.pdbx_seq_one_letter_code
_entity_poly.pdbx_strand_id
1 'polypeptide(L)'
;KDRNRAGGMPEPVHHQINAARKTFQTLYQISKLLNTNLDPTTLSICIRLCENGVNPYALATVVKELQREVRAMNSTDQLDSPTSKSNLNK
;
A
#
# COMPACT_ATOMS: atom_id res chain seq x y z
N LYS A 1 50.79 29.04 -2.86
CA LYS A 1 50.47 28.62 -4.26
C LYS A 1 49.31 27.65 -4.13
N ASP A 2 48.18 28.21 -3.71
CA ASP A 2 47.03 27.49 -3.20
C ASP A 2 46.03 27.40 -4.33
N ARG A 3 45.99 26.25 -4.99
CA ARG A 3 44.94 25.93 -5.95
C ARG A 3 44.14 24.76 -5.40
N ASN A 4 43.19 25.18 -4.56
CA ASN A 4 41.93 24.54 -4.19
C ASN A 4 41.71 23.12 -4.69
N ARG A 5 41.81 22.23 -3.70
CA ARG A 5 41.14 20.95 -3.54
C ARG A 5 39.74 20.96 -4.14
N ALA A 6 39.46 19.92 -4.92
CA ALA A 6 38.17 19.60 -5.54
C ALA A 6 36.98 19.98 -4.65
N GLY A 7 36.21 20.98 -5.09
CA GLY A 7 34.86 21.20 -4.58
C GLY A 7 33.99 20.03 -4.99
N GLY A 8 33.65 19.17 -4.03
CA GLY A 8 32.62 18.16 -4.21
C GLY A 8 31.32 18.86 -4.57
N MET A 9 30.92 18.76 -5.83
CA MET A 9 29.58 19.14 -6.27
C MET A 9 28.58 18.25 -5.52
N PRO A 10 27.58 18.81 -4.82
CA PRO A 10 26.46 18.01 -4.38
C PRO A 10 25.64 17.65 -5.63
N GLU A 11 25.72 16.38 -6.05
CA GLU A 11 24.81 15.79 -7.02
C GLU A 11 23.35 16.08 -6.60
N PRO A 12 22.47 16.48 -7.54
CA PRO A 12 21.25 17.21 -7.21
C PRO A 12 20.21 16.29 -6.54
N VAL A 13 19.86 16.59 -5.29
CA VAL A 13 18.81 15.91 -4.48
C VAL A 13 17.49 15.77 -5.27
N HIS A 14 17.21 16.71 -6.17
CA HIS A 14 16.06 16.66 -7.08
C HIS A 14 16.05 15.42 -7.99
N HIS A 15 17.21 14.97 -8.47
CA HIS A 15 17.30 13.77 -9.30
C HIS A 15 16.91 12.51 -8.51
N GLN A 16 17.36 12.38 -7.26
CA GLN A 16 17.03 11.24 -6.40
C GLN A 16 15.54 11.20 -6.05
N ILE A 17 14.96 12.35 -5.70
CA ILE A 17 13.51 12.44 -5.42
C ILE A 17 12.68 12.07 -6.66
N ASN A 18 13.10 12.55 -7.84
CA ASN A 18 12.42 12.24 -9.09
C ASN A 18 12.56 10.76 -9.47
N ALA A 19 13.71 10.15 -9.23
CA ALA A 19 13.94 8.73 -9.44
C ALA A 19 13.04 7.89 -8.52
N ALA A 20 13.00 8.19 -7.21
CA ALA A 20 12.16 7.49 -6.25
C ALA A 20 10.67 7.55 -6.61
N ARG A 21 10.18 8.73 -7.04
CA ARG A 21 8.79 8.90 -7.51
C ARG A 21 8.49 8.04 -8.72
N LYS A 22 9.38 8.01 -9.72
CA LYS A 22 9.22 7.17 -10.91
C LYS A 22 9.20 5.69 -10.55
N THR A 23 10.12 5.24 -9.69
CA THR A 23 10.16 3.86 -9.21
C THR A 23 8.85 3.47 -8.51
N PHE A 24 8.36 4.31 -7.59
CA PHE A 24 7.09 4.07 -6.92
C PHE A 24 5.93 3.99 -7.90
N GLN A 25 5.87 4.89 -8.89
CA GLN A 25 4.83 4.87 -9.92
C GLN A 25 4.88 3.57 -10.73
N THR A 26 6.06 3.10 -11.13
CA THR A 26 6.21 1.81 -11.82
C THR A 26 5.73 0.65 -10.96
N LEU A 27 6.11 0.60 -9.68
CA LEU A 27 5.66 -0.43 -8.74
C LEU A 27 4.13 -0.42 -8.56
N TYR A 28 3.52 0.77 -8.50
CA TYR A 28 2.07 0.89 -8.39
C TYR A 28 1.35 0.43 -9.67
N GLN A 29 1.90 0.69 -10.86
CA GLN A 29 1.34 0.15 -12.09
C GLN A 29 1.42 -1.38 -12.14
N ILE A 30 2.55 -1.96 -11.72
CA ILE A 30 2.70 -3.42 -11.58
C ILE A 30 1.66 -3.97 -10.60
N SER A 31 1.46 -3.32 -9.46
CA SER A 31 0.51 -3.78 -8.44
C SER A 31 -0.94 -3.80 -8.95
N LYS A 32 -1.30 -2.86 -9.83
CA LYS A 32 -2.60 -2.81 -10.53
C LYS A 32 -2.73 -3.92 -11.55
N LEU A 33 -1.72 -4.14 -12.39
CA LEU A 33 -1.72 -5.23 -13.37
C LEU A 33 -1.90 -6.61 -12.71
N LEU A 34 -1.29 -6.79 -11.54
CA LEU A 34 -1.39 -8.02 -10.75
C LEU A 34 -2.64 -8.10 -9.86
N ASN A 35 -3.54 -7.10 -9.92
CA ASN A 35 -4.77 -7.05 -9.12
C ASN A 35 -4.53 -7.30 -7.61
N THR A 36 -3.43 -6.76 -7.07
CA THR A 36 -3.08 -6.90 -5.64
C THR A 36 -4.04 -6.15 -4.72
N ASN A 37 -4.88 -5.26 -5.26
CA ASN A 37 -5.82 -4.41 -4.54
C ASN A 37 -5.17 -3.54 -3.45
N LEU A 38 -3.90 -3.16 -3.62
CA LEU A 38 -3.23 -2.21 -2.75
C LEU A 38 -3.46 -0.78 -3.25
N ASP A 39 -3.88 0.11 -2.36
CA ASP A 39 -3.86 1.55 -2.58
C ASP A 39 -2.42 2.10 -2.48
N PRO A 40 -2.14 3.32 -2.99
CA PRO A 40 -0.80 3.89 -2.96
C PRO A 40 -0.19 3.99 -1.56
N THR A 41 -1.00 4.27 -0.54
CA THR A 41 -0.54 4.42 0.84
C THR A 41 -0.10 3.06 1.38
N THR A 42 -0.95 2.02 1.21
CA THR A 42 -0.61 0.67 1.64
C THR A 42 0.62 0.12 0.91
N LEU A 43 0.74 0.35 -0.40
CA LEU A 43 1.93 -0.05 -1.16
C LEU A 43 3.20 0.63 -0.63
N SER A 44 3.14 1.92 -0.31
CA SER A 44 4.27 2.67 0.27
C SER A 44 4.69 2.09 1.62
N ILE A 45 3.73 1.72 2.47
CA ILE A 45 4.02 1.05 3.74
C ILE A 45 4.71 -0.29 3.50
N CYS A 46 4.20 -1.11 2.58
CA CYS A 46 4.80 -2.40 2.26
C CYS A 46 6.25 -2.26 1.76
N ILE A 47 6.52 -1.26 0.90
CA ILE A 47 7.89 -0.98 0.42
C ILE A 47 8.79 -0.63 1.60
N ARG A 48 8.37 0.28 2.48
CA ARG A 48 9.16 0.67 3.67
C ARG A 48 9.41 -0.51 4.60
N LEU A 49 8.43 -1.40 4.80
CA LEU A 49 8.62 -2.61 5.61
C LEU A 49 9.68 -3.53 4.99
N CYS A 50 9.62 -3.76 3.67
CA CYS A 50 10.63 -4.53 2.95
C CYS A 50 12.02 -3.88 3.02
N GLU A 51 12.12 -2.55 2.90
CA GLU A 51 13.38 -1.80 3.07
C GLU A 51 13.96 -1.92 4.48
N ASN A 52 13.11 -2.14 5.50
CA ASN A 52 13.52 -2.42 6.88
C ASN A 52 13.82 -3.91 7.13
N GLY A 53 13.87 -4.75 6.08
CA GLY A 53 14.26 -6.16 6.19
C GLY A 53 13.11 -7.12 6.53
N VAL A 54 11.85 -6.66 6.47
CA VAL A 54 10.69 -7.56 6.63
C VAL A 54 10.62 -8.53 5.46
N ASN A 55 10.38 -9.82 5.75
CA ASN A 55 10.22 -10.84 4.73
C ASN A 55 8.97 -10.56 3.86
N PRO A 56 9.11 -10.40 2.53
CA PRO A 56 8.00 -10.06 1.65
C PRO A 56 6.93 -11.16 1.59
N TYR A 57 7.29 -12.43 1.75
CA TYR A 57 6.34 -13.54 1.78
C TYR A 57 5.48 -13.50 3.04
N ALA A 58 6.09 -13.26 4.20
CA ALA A 58 5.36 -13.13 5.46
C ALA A 58 4.42 -11.92 5.45
N LEU A 59 4.92 -10.78 4.94
CA LEU A 59 4.13 -9.56 4.79
C LEU A 59 2.92 -9.78 3.87
N ALA A 60 3.09 -10.47 2.75
CA ALA A 60 1.99 -10.77 1.84
C ALA A 60 0.89 -11.62 2.51
N THR A 61 1.26 -12.57 3.36
CA THR A 61 0.31 -13.37 4.14
C THR A 61 -0.51 -12.49 5.08
N VAL A 62 0.15 -11.62 5.84
CA VAL A 62 -0.52 -10.70 6.79
C VAL A 62 -1.46 -9.75 6.05
N VAL A 63 -1.03 -9.15 4.96
CA VAL A 63 -1.86 -8.22 4.17
C VAL A 63 -3.10 -8.91 3.61
N LYS A 64 -2.96 -10.13 3.10
CA LYS A 64 -4.11 -10.91 2.60
C LYS A 64 -5.10 -11.25 3.70
N GLU A 65 -4.60 -11.60 4.88
CA GLU A 65 -5.45 -11.93 6.03
C GLU A 65 -6.25 -10.70 6.49
N LEU A 66 -5.59 -9.56 6.68
CA LEU A 66 -6.26 -8.31 7.08
C LEU A 66 -7.31 -7.87 6.04
N GLN A 67 -7.01 -7.99 4.75
CA GLN A 67 -7.99 -7.70 3.70
C GLN A 67 -9.20 -8.63 3.74
N ARG A 68 -8.99 -9.91 4.08
CA ARG A 68 -10.06 -10.89 4.23
C ARG A 68 -10.95 -10.54 5.43
N GLU A 69 -10.35 -10.24 6.57
CA GLU A 69 -11.07 -9.86 7.79
C GLU A 69 -11.91 -8.60 7.59
N VAL A 70 -11.35 -7.55 6.99
CA VAL A 70 -12.08 -6.30 6.70
C VAL A 70 -13.26 -6.56 5.75
N ARG A 71 -13.09 -7.39 4.71
CA ARG A 71 -14.18 -7.76 3.80
C ARG A 71 -15.28 -8.55 4.51
N ALA A 72 -14.91 -9.45 5.42
CA ALA A 72 -15.86 -10.23 6.20
C ALA A 72 -16.67 -9.30 7.12
N MET A 73 -16.02 -8.40 7.86
CA MET A 73 -16.68 -7.41 8.74
C MET A 73 -17.72 -6.58 7.99
N ASN A 74 -17.33 -6.01 6.84
CA ASN A 74 -18.23 -5.22 6.00
C ASN A 74 -19.42 -6.02 5.41
N SER A 75 -19.31 -7.34 5.35
CA SER A 75 -20.38 -8.22 4.85
C SER A 75 -21.38 -8.57 5.96
N THR A 76 -20.93 -8.66 7.22
CA THR A 76 -21.79 -8.95 8.39
C THR A 76 -22.73 -7.79 8.75
N ASP A 77 -22.32 -6.53 8.55
CA ASP A 77 -23.17 -5.37 8.84
C ASP A 77 -24.42 -5.28 7.93
N GLN A 78 -24.49 -6.03 6.82
CA GLN A 78 -25.67 -6.03 5.93
C GLN A 78 -26.76 -7.06 6.31
N LEU A 79 -26.56 -7.89 7.34
CA LEU A 79 -27.52 -8.93 7.73
C LEU A 79 -28.52 -8.51 8.83
N ASP A 80 -28.43 -7.29 9.36
CA ASP A 80 -29.43 -6.73 10.29
C ASP A 80 -30.31 -5.69 9.60
N SER A 81 -31.04 -6.12 8.57
CA SER A 81 -32.25 -5.43 8.14
C SER A 81 -33.45 -6.19 8.69
N PRO A 82 -34.22 -5.62 9.64
CA PRO A 82 -35.43 -6.27 10.12
C PRO A 82 -36.45 -6.22 8.97
N THR A 83 -36.56 -7.31 8.22
CA THR A 83 -37.78 -7.56 7.43
C THR A 83 -38.94 -7.59 8.42
N SER A 84 -39.73 -6.51 8.43
CA SER A 84 -40.96 -6.35 9.20
C SER A 84 -41.79 -7.63 9.18
N LYS A 85 -41.91 -8.29 10.33
CA LYS A 85 -42.90 -9.35 10.57
C LYS A 85 -44.07 -8.74 11.35
N SER A 86 -45.24 -8.69 10.72
CA SER A 86 -46.56 -8.84 11.37
C SER A 86 -47.60 -9.11 10.27
N ASN A 87 -47.89 -10.37 9.94
CA ASN A 87 -48.94 -11.21 10.53
C ASN A 87 -50.31 -10.51 10.66
N LEU A 88 -51.20 -10.89 9.73
CA LEU A 88 -52.52 -11.48 9.95
C LEU A 88 -53.47 -10.77 10.94
N ASN A 89 -54.39 -9.96 10.41
CA ASN A 89 -55.71 -9.79 11.00
C ASN A 89 -56.77 -10.33 10.03
N LYS A 90 -57.48 -11.36 10.50
CA LYS A 90 -58.81 -11.76 10.03
C LYS A 90 -59.85 -10.95 10.76
#